data_AF-A0A9E4HY59-F1
#
_entry.id   AF-A0A9E4HY59-F1
#
_cell.length_a   1.000
_cell.length_b   1.000
_cell.length_c   1.000
_cell.angle_alpha   90.00
_cell.angle_beta   90.00
_cell.angle_gamma   90.00
#
_symmetry.space_group_name_H-M   'P 1'
#
loop_
_entity.id
_entity.type
_entity.pdbx_description
1 polymer ?
#
loop_
_entity_poly.entity_id
_entity_poly.type
_entity_poly.pdbx_seq_one_letter_code
_entity_poly.pdbx_strand_id
1 'polypeptide(L)'
;MSTCTDHHHCQDTALKTAEAICADRGARLTDQRRQVLGLIWQSHRPVKAYDLLKTLQQDDPAAKPPTIYRALDFLLDQGLIHRMDSLYAFTGCGHPNAHDDSYFLICRDCGTADVCWSPSLTRAIR
;
A
#
# COMPACT_ATOMS: atom_id res chain seq x y z
N MET A 1 11.60 2.62 -9.27
CA MET A 1 11.00 1.99 -10.45
C MET A 1 10.59 3.11 -11.38
N SER A 2 11.39 3.41 -12.40
CA SER A 2 11.01 4.43 -13.39
C SER A 2 10.05 3.79 -14.40
N THR A 3 8.94 4.51 -14.66
CA THR A 3 7.93 4.31 -15.71
C THR A 3 6.80 3.29 -15.47
N CYS A 4 5.96 3.48 -14.45
CA CYS A 4 4.56 3.00 -14.55
C CYS A 4 3.77 4.04 -15.37
N THR A 5 3.40 3.69 -16.60
CA THR A 5 2.52 4.49 -17.48
C THR A 5 1.07 4.03 -17.44
N ASP A 6 0.78 2.90 -16.79
CA ASP A 6 -0.57 2.32 -16.66
C ASP A 6 -0.80 1.80 -15.22
N HIS A 7 -1.59 2.55 -14.45
CA HIS A 7 -1.92 2.18 -13.08
C HIS A 7 -2.76 0.90 -12.98
N HIS A 8 -3.51 0.52 -14.03
CA HIS A 8 -4.27 -0.73 -14.04
C HIS A 8 -3.34 -1.93 -13.99
N HIS A 9 -2.26 -1.91 -14.78
CA HIS A 9 -1.25 -2.96 -14.77
C HIS A 9 -0.52 -3.04 -13.43
N CYS A 10 -0.18 -1.89 -12.85
CA CYS A 10 0.47 -1.80 -11.54
C CYS A 10 -0.43 -2.35 -10.43
N GLN A 11 -1.74 -2.06 -10.47
CA GLN A 11 -2.73 -2.61 -9.54
C GLN A 11 -2.92 -4.13 -9.71
N ASP A 12 -3.09 -4.63 -10.93
CA ASP A 12 -3.27 -6.06 -11.19
C ASP A 12 -2.07 -6.89 -10.72
N THR A 13 -0.87 -6.38 -10.98
CA THR A 13 0.38 -7.02 -10.55
C THR A 13 0.43 -7.09 -9.03
N ALA A 14 0.16 -5.97 -8.35
CA ALA A 14 0.16 -5.93 -6.89
C ALA A 14 -0.88 -6.88 -6.26
N LEU A 15 -2.08 -6.96 -6.83
CA LEU A 15 -3.14 -7.86 -6.35
C LEU A 15 -2.73 -9.34 -6.52
N LYS A 16 -2.16 -9.72 -7.66
CA LYS A 16 -1.65 -11.09 -7.90
C LYS A 16 -0.50 -11.44 -6.96
N THR A 17 0.44 -10.51 -6.75
CA THR A 17 1.54 -10.68 -5.79
C THR A 17 1.01 -10.86 -4.37
N ALA A 18 0.01 -10.07 -3.97
CA ALA A 18 -0.62 -10.19 -2.65
C ALA A 18 -1.32 -11.54 -2.45
N GLU A 19 -2.02 -12.04 -3.46
CA GLU A 19 -2.63 -13.38 -3.43
C GLU A 19 -1.58 -14.47 -3.21
N ALA A 20 -0.48 -14.44 -3.98
CA ALA A 20 0.60 -15.40 -3.86
C ALA A 20 1.26 -15.37 -2.47
N ILE A 21 1.56 -14.17 -1.95
CA ILE A 21 2.13 -13.99 -0.61
C ILE A 21 1.19 -14.50 0.49
N CYS A 22 -0.11 -14.17 0.38
CA CYS A 22 -1.08 -14.59 1.38
C CYS A 22 -1.27 -16.12 1.35
N ALA A 23 -1.30 -16.72 0.16
CA ALA A 23 -1.39 -18.18 0.00
C ALA A 23 -0.18 -18.89 0.61
N ASP A 24 1.04 -18.42 0.32
CA ASP A 24 2.29 -18.96 0.87
C ASP A 24 2.31 -18.90 2.42
N ARG A 25 1.79 -17.82 3.00
CA ARG A 25 1.75 -17.60 4.45
C ARG A 25 0.56 -18.20 5.17
N GLY A 26 -0.38 -18.84 4.46
CA GLY A 26 -1.65 -19.28 5.03
C GLY A 26 -2.52 -18.13 5.55
N ALA A 27 -2.27 -16.90 5.10
CA ALA A 27 -3.02 -15.72 5.47
C ALA A 27 -4.25 -15.55 4.55
N ARG A 28 -5.39 -15.16 5.11
CA ARG A 28 -6.63 -15.00 4.32
C ARG A 28 -6.77 -13.59 3.76
N LEU A 29 -6.49 -13.42 2.46
CA LEU A 29 -6.83 -12.21 1.73
C LEU A 29 -8.33 -12.24 1.38
N THR A 30 -9.17 -11.62 2.22
CA THR A 30 -10.62 -11.51 1.96
C THR A 30 -10.90 -10.49 0.85
N ASP A 31 -12.09 -10.53 0.26
CA ASP A 31 -12.50 -9.59 -0.79
C ASP A 31 -12.37 -8.13 -0.34
N GLN A 32 -12.75 -7.84 0.91
CA GLN A 32 -12.59 -6.51 1.49
C GLN A 32 -11.11 -6.10 1.60
N ARG A 33 -10.21 -6.99 2.03
CA ARG A 33 -8.76 -6.71 2.11
C ARG A 33 -8.17 -6.49 0.72
N ARG A 34 -8.59 -7.31 -0.25
CA ARG A 34 -8.22 -7.18 -1.67
C ARG A 34 -8.70 -5.84 -2.24
N GLN A 35 -9.93 -5.45 -1.96
CA GLN A 35 -10.50 -4.18 -2.42
C GLN A 35 -9.72 -2.99 -1.84
N VAL A 36 -9.44 -2.98 -0.54
CA VAL A 36 -8.65 -1.93 0.11
C VAL A 36 -7.24 -1.84 -0.50
N LEU A 37 -6.57 -2.98 -0.73
CA LEU A 37 -5.29 -2.99 -1.43
C LEU A 37 -5.40 -2.43 -2.85
N GLY A 38 -6.45 -2.80 -3.57
CA GLY A 38 -6.74 -2.26 -4.89
C GLY A 38 -6.90 -0.75 -4.88
N LEU A 39 -7.69 -0.20 -3.94
CA LEU A 39 -7.86 1.25 -3.76
C LEU A 39 -6.52 1.97 -3.52
N ILE A 40 -5.62 1.37 -2.74
CA ILE A 40 -4.28 1.94 -2.48
C ILE A 40 -3.44 1.97 -3.76
N TRP A 41 -3.57 0.97 -4.63
CA TRP A 41 -2.83 0.88 -5.88
C TRP A 41 -3.46 1.61 -7.08
N GLN A 42 -4.66 2.19 -6.92
CA GLN A 42 -5.30 3.00 -7.97
C GLN A 42 -4.46 4.22 -8.37
N SER A 43 -3.55 4.66 -7.50
CA SER A 43 -2.59 5.71 -7.80
C SER A 43 -1.26 5.44 -7.10
N HIS A 44 -0.18 6.11 -7.53
CA HIS A 44 1.10 6.14 -6.82
C HIS A 44 1.19 7.27 -5.80
N ARG A 45 0.04 7.82 -5.37
CA ARG A 45 -0.01 8.84 -4.33
C ARG A 45 -0.33 8.20 -2.97
N PRO A 46 0.28 8.70 -1.88
CA PRO A 46 -0.16 8.36 -0.54
C PRO A 46 -1.65 8.63 -0.37
N VAL A 47 -2.38 7.65 0.16
CA VAL A 47 -3.83 7.77 0.40
C VAL A 47 -4.14 7.68 1.89
N LYS A 48 -5.08 8.49 2.38
CA LYS A 48 -5.48 8.50 3.79
C LYS A 48 -6.55 7.44 4.06
N ALA A 49 -6.58 6.92 5.28
CA ALA A 49 -7.55 5.89 5.70
C ALA A 49 -9.02 6.31 5.49
N TYR A 50 -9.36 7.58 5.75
CA TYR A 50 -10.73 8.06 5.58
C TYR A 50 -11.13 8.25 4.11
N ASP A 51 -10.17 8.56 3.24
CA ASP A 51 -10.43 8.63 1.80
C ASP A 51 -10.70 7.22 1.26
N LEU A 52 -9.91 6.22 1.70
CA LEU A 52 -10.17 4.81 1.41
C LEU A 52 -11.54 4.35 1.93
N LEU A 53 -11.89 4.71 3.17
CA LEU A 53 -13.18 4.36 3.76
C LEU A 53 -14.34 4.97 2.95
N LYS A 54 -14.22 6.22 2.54
CA LYS A 54 -15.24 6.89 1.73
C LYS A 54 -15.47 6.18 0.41
N THR A 55 -14.40 5.76 -0.26
CA THR A 55 -14.51 4.99 -1.52
C THR A 55 -15.07 3.59 -1.25
N LEU A 56 -14.61 2.90 -0.20
CA LEU A 56 -15.12 1.59 0.20
C LEU A 56 -16.62 1.63 0.49
N GLN A 57 -17.12 2.71 1.10
CA GLN A 57 -18.54 2.90 1.41
C GLN A 57 -19.45 3.06 0.19
N GLN A 58 -18.88 3.28 -1.00
CA GLN A 58 -19.65 3.29 -2.24
C GLN A 58 -20.16 1.87 -2.59
N ASP A 59 -19.36 0.85 -2.27
CA ASP A 59 -19.70 -0.56 -2.52
C ASP A 59 -20.24 -1.26 -1.26
N ASP A 60 -19.75 -0.89 -0.07
CA ASP A 60 -20.20 -1.40 1.23
C ASP A 60 -20.59 -0.24 2.17
N PRO A 61 -21.85 0.25 2.10
CA PRO A 61 -22.32 1.35 2.94
C PRO A 61 -22.25 1.08 4.45
N ALA A 62 -22.13 -0.17 4.87
CA ALA A 62 -22.01 -0.56 6.27
C ALA A 62 -20.57 -0.49 6.80
N ALA A 63 -19.58 -0.27 5.94
CA ALA A 63 -18.18 -0.13 6.34
C ALA A 63 -18.00 1.03 7.33
N LYS A 64 -17.32 0.75 8.45
CA LYS A 64 -17.05 1.72 9.53
C LYS A 64 -15.54 1.93 9.69
N PRO A 65 -15.09 2.93 10.46
CA PRO A 65 -13.66 3.13 10.71
C PRO A 65 -12.92 1.85 11.18
N PRO A 66 -13.46 1.01 12.09
CA PRO A 66 -12.79 -0.24 12.47
C PRO A 66 -12.56 -1.20 11.28
N THR A 67 -13.44 -1.18 10.28
CA THR A 67 -13.35 -2.01 9.09
C THR A 67 -12.10 -1.65 8.27
N ILE A 68 -11.88 -0.36 8.01
CA ILE A 68 -10.72 0.07 7.21
C ILE A 68 -9.41 -0.16 7.96
N TYR A 69 -9.35 0.13 9.27
CA TYR A 69 -8.13 -0.07 10.04
C TYR A 69 -7.76 -1.55 10.16
N ARG A 70 -8.73 -2.46 10.34
CA ARG A 70 -8.46 -3.91 10.34
C ARG A 70 -7.93 -4.42 9.00
N ALA A 71 -8.35 -3.81 7.89
CA ALA A 71 -7.80 -4.14 6.57
C ALA A 71 -6.38 -3.58 6.42
N LEU A 72 -6.16 -2.33 6.81
CA LEU A 72 -4.84 -1.68 6.77
C LEU A 72 -3.81 -2.40 7.64
N ASP A 73 -4.16 -2.75 8.88
CA ASP A 73 -3.30 -3.49 9.80
C ASP A 73 -2.89 -4.83 9.19
N PHE A 74 -3.84 -5.57 8.62
CA PHE A 74 -3.54 -6.81 7.92
C PHE A 74 -2.57 -6.60 6.75
N LEU A 75 -2.79 -5.58 5.93
CA LEU A 75 -1.92 -5.31 4.77
C LEU A 75 -0.51 -4.86 5.20
N LEU A 76 -0.40 -4.13 6.31
CA LEU A 76 0.88 -3.77 6.93
C LEU A 76 1.61 -5.01 7.47
N ASP A 77 0.91 -5.86 8.22
CA ASP A 77 1.46 -7.09 8.79
C ASP A 77 1.96 -8.04 7.70
N GLN A 78 1.28 -8.05 6.54
CA GLN A 78 1.72 -8.83 5.38
C GLN A 78 2.80 -8.13 4.54
N GLY A 79 3.20 -6.90 4.87
CA GLY A 79 4.19 -6.13 4.11
C GLY A 79 3.73 -5.73 2.70
N LEU A 80 2.41 -5.66 2.48
CA LEU A 80 1.81 -5.34 1.17
C LEU A 80 1.67 -3.83 0.95
N ILE A 81 1.66 -3.06 2.03
CA ILE A 81 1.59 -1.60 2.03
C ILE A 81 2.59 -1.04 3.03
N HIS A 82 2.88 0.26 2.90
CA HIS A 82 3.63 1.02 3.88
C HIS A 82 2.81 2.15 4.47
N ARG A 83 3.09 2.48 5.74
CA ARG A 83 2.56 3.66 6.42
C ARG A 83 3.58 4.80 6.35
N MET A 84 3.09 6.00 6.03
CA MET A 84 3.84 7.25 6.12
C MET A 84 3.33 8.07 7.29
N ASP A 85 4.06 8.05 8.40
CA ASP A 85 3.64 8.71 9.63
C ASP A 85 3.56 10.25 9.50
N SER A 86 4.44 10.85 8.69
CA SER A 86 4.45 12.31 8.46
C SER A 86 3.22 12.81 7.69
N LEU A 87 2.57 11.95 6.92
CA LEU A 87 1.39 12.28 6.11
C LEU A 87 0.10 11.64 6.62
N TYR A 88 0.20 10.78 7.63
CA TYR A 88 -0.90 9.91 8.09
C TYR A 88 -1.57 9.16 6.92
N ALA A 89 -0.75 8.63 6.00
CA ALA A 89 -1.18 8.06 4.73
C ALA A 89 -0.51 6.71 4.47
N PHE A 90 -0.99 6.00 3.44
CA PHE A 90 -0.55 4.66 3.05
C PHE A 90 -0.18 4.62 1.57
N THR A 91 0.80 3.79 1.21
CA THR A 91 1.18 3.51 -0.18
C THR A 91 1.40 2.02 -0.40
N GLY A 92 1.22 1.56 -1.64
CA GLY A 92 1.50 0.18 -2.02
C GLY A 92 2.99 -0.16 -1.96
N CYS A 93 3.33 -1.38 -1.55
CA CYS A 93 4.70 -1.88 -1.57
C CYS A 93 5.00 -2.53 -2.92
N GLY A 94 5.91 -1.95 -3.71
CA GLY A 94 6.32 -2.51 -5.01
C GLY A 94 7.21 -3.74 -4.93
N HIS A 95 7.86 -3.98 -3.78
CA HIS A 95 8.72 -5.14 -3.55
C HIS A 95 8.48 -5.72 -2.16
N PRO A 96 7.33 -6.38 -1.92
CA PRO A 96 7.08 -7.04 -0.65
C PRO A 96 8.22 -8.01 -0.32
N ASN A 97 8.68 -8.03 0.93
CA ASN A 97 9.72 -8.94 1.47
C ASN A 97 11.16 -8.65 1.03
N ALA A 98 11.42 -7.54 0.34
CA ALA A 98 12.76 -7.24 -0.18
C ALA A 98 13.65 -6.39 0.76
N HIS A 99 13.09 -5.79 1.81
CA HIS A 99 13.78 -4.74 2.56
C HIS A 99 13.23 -4.52 3.98
N ASP A 100 14.15 -4.37 4.95
CA ASP A 100 13.85 -4.04 6.35
C ASP A 100 13.62 -2.54 6.58
N ASP A 101 14.38 -1.69 5.88
CA ASP A 101 14.27 -0.22 5.95
C ASP A 101 13.73 0.31 4.61
N SER A 102 12.70 1.16 4.64
CA SER A 102 12.13 1.79 3.43
C SER A 102 12.17 3.30 3.55
N TYR A 103 12.64 3.96 2.50
CA TYR A 103 12.67 5.42 2.38
C TYR A 103 11.59 5.88 1.40
N PHE A 104 10.93 6.99 1.75
CA PHE A 104 9.88 7.58 0.92
C PHE A 104 10.38 8.88 0.29
N LEU A 105 10.31 8.95 -1.03
CA LEU A 105 10.61 10.14 -1.82
C LEU A 105 9.28 10.75 -2.27
N ILE A 106 8.89 11.87 -1.66
CA ILE A 106 7.61 12.54 -1.94
C ILE A 106 7.88 13.76 -2.83
N CYS A 107 7.28 13.79 -4.01
CA CYS A 107 7.35 14.94 -4.89
C CYS A 107 6.48 16.09 -4.34
N ARG A 108 7.06 17.27 -4.15
CA ARG A 108 6.34 18.45 -3.64
C ARG A 108 5.37 19.04 -4.64
N ASP A 109 5.60 18.83 -5.94
CA ASP A 109 4.77 19.43 -7.00
C ASP A 109 3.52 18.58 -7.29
N CYS A 110 3.66 17.26 -7.31
CA CYS A 110 2.58 16.35 -7.73
C CYS A 110 2.07 15.40 -6.64
N GLY A 111 2.73 15.34 -5.49
CA GLY A 111 2.35 14.51 -4.34
C GLY A 111 2.59 13.00 -4.50
N THR A 112 3.17 12.55 -5.62
CA THR A 112 3.56 11.15 -5.82
C THR A 112 4.63 10.75 -4.83
N ALA A 113 4.52 9.54 -4.27
CA ALA A 113 5.51 8.97 -3.38
C ALA A 113 6.14 7.74 -4.02
N ASP A 114 7.47 7.74 -4.12
CA ASP A 114 8.25 6.57 -4.48
C ASP A 114 8.85 5.94 -3.23
N VAL A 115 8.94 4.62 -3.22
CA VAL A 115 9.63 3.87 -2.18
C VAL A 115 10.98 3.44 -2.71
N CYS A 116 12.04 3.73 -1.97
CA CYS A 116 13.38 3.27 -2.28
C CYS A 116 14.03 2.62 -1.07
N TRP A 117 14.98 1.74 -1.37
CA TRP A 117 15.83 1.08 -0.38
C TRP A 117 17.27 1.20 -0.84
N SER A 118 18.17 1.49 0.10
CA SER A 118 19.61 1.49 -0.15
C SER A 118 20.36 1.27 1.16
N PRO A 119 21.17 0.21 1.28
CA PRO A 119 22.02 -0.02 2.44
C PRO A 119 22.95 1.17 2.74
N SER A 120 23.40 1.86 1.69
CA SER A 120 24.24 3.06 1.81
C SER A 120 23.49 4.21 2.47
N LEU A 121 22.21 4.43 2.13
CA LEU A 121 21.37 5.43 2.81
C LEU A 121 21.11 5.03 4.25
N THR A 122 20.83 3.75 4.52
CA THR A 122 20.63 3.23 5.88
C THR A 122 21.81 3.47 6.79
N ARG A 123 23.03 3.26 6.28
CA ARG A 123 24.25 3.56 7.03
C ARG A 123 24.51 5.05 7.22
N ALA A 124 24.07 5.90 6.29
CA ALA A 124 24.35 7.34 6.35
C ALA A 124 23.40 8.13 7.26
N ILE A 125 22.20 7.60 7.51
CA ILE A 125 21.14 8.27 8.29
C ILE A 125 21.11 7.78 9.76
N ARG A 126 21.81 6.68 10.08
CA ARG A 126 22.06 6.20 11.44
C ARG A 126 23.38 6.75 11.98
#